data_AF-A0A9D7RII2-F1
#
_entry.id   AF-A0A9D7RII2-F1
#
_cell.length_a   1.000
_cell.length_b   1.000
_cell.length_c   1.000
_cell.angle_alpha   90.00
_cell.angle_beta   90.00
_cell.angle_gamma   90.00
#
_symmetry.space_group_name_H-M   'P 1'
#
loop_
_entity.id
_entity.type
_entity.pdbx_description
1 polymer ?
#
loop_
_entity_poly.entity_id
_entity_poly.type
_entity_poly.pdbx_seq_one_letter_code
_entity_poly.pdbx_strand_id
1 'polypeptide(L)'
;MKAETLSLLALGVAGLVLASKTPEGEMIVDQISKIPSGVRGIRNNNPGNIEKSNVRWQGMAATQTDPRFLQFVSMEYGIRAIGKILRTYQNTHGLRTVAQIIERWAPASENGSITAAYIDNVSALVGVDRDEEIDVENPEILFGLIRGIINQENGRATSALIGDDVLAAGLALALA
;
A
#
# COMPACT_ATOMS: atom_id res chain seq x y z
N MET A 1 -40.49 1.20 3.94
CA MET A 1 -39.48 0.26 3.41
C MET A 1 -38.13 0.93 3.50
N LYS A 2 -37.23 0.42 4.34
CA LYS A 2 -35.85 0.92 4.42
C LYS A 2 -35.11 0.39 3.20
N ALA A 3 -34.59 1.27 2.35
CA ALA A 3 -33.66 0.88 1.30
C ALA A 3 -32.35 0.49 2.01
N GLU A 4 -32.04 -0.80 1.99
CA GLU A 4 -30.74 -1.29 2.44
C GLU A 4 -29.66 -0.65 1.56
N THR A 5 -28.78 0.11 2.18
CA THR A 5 -27.60 0.67 1.51
C THR A 5 -26.67 -0.50 1.20
N LEU A 6 -26.73 -1.02 -0.02
CA LEU A 6 -25.77 -2.00 -0.52
C LEU A 6 -24.36 -1.40 -0.38
N SER A 7 -23.52 -2.01 0.45
CA SER A 7 -22.12 -1.64 0.56
C SER A 7 -21.42 -1.99 -0.76
N LEU A 8 -21.10 -0.96 -1.54
CA LEU A 8 -20.56 -1.03 -2.91
C LEU A 8 -19.11 -1.52 -3.02
N LEU A 9 -18.45 -1.83 -1.90
CA LEU A 9 -17.06 -2.33 -1.89
C LEU A 9 -16.91 -3.79 -2.36
N ALA A 10 -18.02 -4.52 -2.57
CA ALA A 10 -18.01 -5.96 -2.90
C ALA A 10 -18.32 -6.30 -4.37
N LEU A 11 -18.53 -5.31 -5.25
CA LEU A 11 -18.88 -5.57 -6.64
C LEU A 11 -17.63 -5.86 -7.49
N GLY A 12 -17.50 -7.11 -7.96
CA GLY A 12 -16.53 -7.48 -8.99
C GLY A 12 -16.86 -6.87 -10.37
N VAL A 13 -15.97 -7.04 -11.35
CA VAL A 13 -16.06 -6.44 -12.71
C VAL A 13 -17.44 -6.64 -13.36
N ALA A 14 -18.07 -7.81 -13.22
CA ALA A 14 -19.40 -8.08 -13.77
C ALA A 14 -20.52 -7.28 -13.08
N GLY A 15 -20.40 -7.00 -11.78
CA GLY A 15 -21.35 -6.17 -11.03
C GLY A 15 -21.28 -4.70 -11.44
N LEU A 16 -20.10 -4.21 -11.78
CA LEU A 16 -19.89 -2.84 -12.27
C LEU A 16 -20.50 -2.63 -13.68
N VAL A 17 -20.38 -3.62 -14.57
CA VAL A 17 -20.96 -3.59 -15.93
C VAL A 17 -22.50 -3.66 -15.91
N LEU A 18 -23.09 -4.34 -14.92
CA LEU A 18 -24.54 -4.38 -14.76
C LEU A 18 -25.08 -3.05 -14.18
N ALA A 19 -24.35 -2.43 -13.25
CA ALA A 19 -24.71 -1.12 -12.72
C ALA A 19 -24.68 -0.02 -13.80
N SER A 20 -23.71 -0.02 -14.71
CA SER A 20 -23.54 1.02 -15.74
C SER A 20 -24.69 1.16 -16.76
N LYS A 21 -25.78 0.38 -16.63
CA LYS A 21 -26.96 0.43 -17.50
C LYS A 21 -28.14 1.21 -16.90
N THR A 22 -28.00 1.74 -15.68
CA THR A 22 -29.02 2.61 -15.06
C THR A 22 -28.44 4.00 -14.78
N PRO A 23 -29.27 5.06 -14.72
CA PRO A 23 -28.79 6.41 -14.37
C PRO A 23 -28.05 6.45 -13.02
N GLU A 24 -28.53 5.69 -12.02
CA GLU A 24 -27.87 5.59 -10.72
C GLU A 24 -26.52 4.88 -10.83
N GLY A 25 -26.41 3.82 -11.64
CA GLY A 25 -25.15 3.12 -11.82
C GLY A 25 -24.17 3.83 -12.77
N GLU A 26 -24.65 4.66 -13.70
CA GLU A 26 -23.82 5.61 -14.44
C GLU A 26 -23.22 6.66 -13.50
N MET A 27 -24.00 7.22 -12.58
CA MET A 27 -23.48 8.11 -11.53
C MET A 27 -22.44 7.42 -10.64
N ILE A 28 -22.64 6.15 -10.31
CA ILE A 28 -21.70 5.35 -9.53
C ILE A 28 -20.41 5.08 -10.32
N VAL A 29 -20.50 4.71 -11.60
CA VAL A 29 -19.34 4.50 -12.47
C VAL A 29 -18.60 5.82 -12.69
N ASP A 30 -19.29 6.94 -12.86
CA ASP A 30 -18.69 8.28 -12.92
C ASP A 30 -17.97 8.63 -11.62
N GLN A 31 -18.56 8.36 -10.45
CA GLN A 31 -17.88 8.52 -9.15
C GLN A 31 -16.67 7.60 -9.00
N ILE A 32 -16.75 6.34 -9.41
CA ILE A 32 -15.65 5.36 -9.35
C ILE A 32 -14.54 5.70 -10.36
N SER A 33 -14.88 6.21 -11.54
CA SER A 33 -13.92 6.69 -12.53
C SER A 33 -13.18 7.96 -12.05
N LYS A 34 -13.84 8.74 -11.18
CA LYS A 34 -13.29 9.88 -10.44
C LYS A 34 -12.59 9.48 -9.13
N ILE A 35 -12.76 8.25 -8.64
CA ILE A 35 -11.83 7.67 -7.66
C ILE A 35 -10.50 7.55 -8.42
N PRO A 36 -9.44 8.23 -7.98
CA PRO A 36 -8.28 8.42 -8.82
C PRO A 36 -7.54 7.10 -9.06
N SER A 37 -7.80 6.50 -10.22
CA SER A 37 -6.78 5.83 -11.03
C SER A 37 -5.56 6.74 -11.31
N GLY A 38 -5.66 8.03 -10.98
CA GLY A 38 -4.61 9.04 -11.02
C GLY A 38 -3.63 9.05 -9.84
N VAL A 39 -3.84 8.30 -8.76
CA VAL A 39 -2.81 8.20 -7.70
C VAL A 39 -1.63 7.41 -8.26
N ARG A 40 -0.47 8.08 -8.33
CA ARG A 40 0.73 7.56 -9.01
C ARG A 40 1.13 6.16 -8.53
N GLY A 41 1.08 5.91 -7.22
CA GLY A 41 1.43 4.61 -6.65
C GLY A 41 0.54 3.47 -7.18
N ILE A 42 -0.78 3.71 -7.28
CA ILE A 42 -1.72 2.73 -7.83
C ILE A 42 -1.50 2.51 -9.31
N ARG A 43 -1.39 3.59 -10.09
CA ARG A 43 -1.12 3.53 -11.53
C ARG A 43 0.17 2.77 -11.85
N ASN A 44 1.19 2.93 -11.02
CA ASN A 44 2.50 2.32 -11.23
C ASN A 44 2.60 0.89 -10.66
N ASN A 45 1.53 0.34 -10.05
CA ASN A 45 1.60 -0.87 -9.24
C ASN A 45 2.70 -0.80 -8.17
N ASN A 46 2.97 0.41 -7.66
CA ASN A 46 4.03 0.73 -6.72
C ASN A 46 3.44 1.49 -5.54
N PRO A 47 2.69 0.80 -4.66
CA PRO A 47 1.92 1.47 -3.62
C PRO A 47 2.80 2.04 -2.50
N GLY A 48 4.10 1.71 -2.48
CA GLY A 48 5.08 2.30 -1.57
C GLY A 48 5.81 3.51 -2.14
N ASN A 49 5.48 3.97 -3.37
CA ASN A 49 6.23 5.01 -4.07
C ASN A 49 7.76 4.74 -4.07
N ILE A 50 8.18 3.51 -4.32
CA ILE A 50 9.59 3.13 -4.36
C ILE A 50 10.26 3.81 -5.56
N GLU A 51 11.31 4.57 -5.30
CA GLU A 51 12.06 5.28 -6.34
C GLU A 51 12.94 4.34 -7.18
N LYS A 52 13.21 4.78 -8.41
CA LYS A 52 14.16 4.09 -9.29
C LYS A 52 15.55 4.06 -8.65
N SER A 53 16.22 2.92 -8.78
CA SER A 53 17.60 2.73 -8.39
C SER A 53 18.27 1.73 -9.34
N ASN A 54 19.54 1.41 -9.09
CA ASN A 54 20.26 0.38 -9.85
C ASN A 54 19.85 -1.06 -9.48
N VAL A 55 18.93 -1.23 -8.52
CA VAL A 55 18.43 -2.55 -8.10
C VAL A 55 17.37 -3.04 -9.09
N ARG A 56 17.55 -4.26 -9.59
CA ARG A 56 16.55 -4.96 -10.41
C ARG A 56 15.60 -5.75 -9.51
N TRP A 57 14.37 -5.27 -9.40
CA TRP A 57 13.33 -5.94 -8.62
C TRP A 57 12.63 -7.03 -9.42
N GLN A 58 12.30 -8.15 -8.76
CA GLN A 58 11.40 -9.14 -9.32
C GLN A 58 10.03 -8.50 -9.59
N GLY A 59 9.49 -8.72 -10.79
CA GLY A 59 8.22 -8.15 -11.21
C GLY A 59 8.27 -6.67 -11.60
N MET A 60 9.46 -6.09 -11.75
CA MET A 60 9.61 -4.76 -12.35
C MET A 60 9.11 -4.79 -13.81
N ALA A 61 8.31 -3.81 -14.21
CA ALA A 61 7.82 -3.71 -15.57
C ALA A 61 8.97 -3.48 -16.56
N ALA A 62 8.88 -4.09 -17.76
CA ALA A 62 9.92 -3.97 -18.79
C ALA A 62 10.12 -2.51 -19.25
N THR A 63 9.02 -1.77 -19.37
CA THR A 63 9.02 -0.35 -19.70
C THR A 63 8.75 0.48 -18.45
N GLN A 64 9.62 1.44 -18.16
CA GLN A 64 9.54 2.34 -17.00
C GLN A 64 9.27 3.78 -17.47
N THR A 65 8.00 4.14 -17.65
CA THR A 65 7.54 5.44 -18.14
C THR A 65 7.49 6.54 -17.07
N ASP A 66 7.34 6.19 -15.79
CA ASP A 66 7.40 7.18 -14.71
C ASP A 66 8.84 7.70 -14.57
N PRO A 67 9.11 9.02 -14.47
CA PRO A 67 10.49 9.54 -14.46
C PRO A 67 11.25 9.19 -13.18
N ARG A 68 10.58 9.04 -12.04
CA ARG A 68 11.23 8.92 -10.71
C ARG A 68 10.95 7.58 -10.04
N PHE A 69 9.75 7.04 -10.19
CA PHE A 69 9.31 5.87 -9.43
C PHE A 69 9.37 4.59 -10.25
N LEU A 70 9.56 3.46 -9.58
CA LEU A 70 9.46 2.16 -10.21
C LEU A 70 8.02 1.86 -10.62
N GLN A 71 7.88 1.09 -11.68
CA GLN A 71 6.63 0.46 -12.10
C GLN A 71 6.76 -1.06 -12.04
N PHE A 72 5.75 -1.71 -11.51
CA PHE A 72 5.69 -3.17 -11.43
C PHE A 72 4.63 -3.73 -12.39
N VAL A 73 4.82 -4.98 -12.80
CA VAL A 73 3.87 -5.68 -13.69
C VAL A 73 2.52 -5.94 -13.00
N SER A 74 2.50 -6.00 -11.66
CA SER A 74 1.28 -6.13 -10.86
C SER A 74 1.47 -5.55 -9.46
N MET A 75 0.36 -5.26 -8.78
CA MET A 75 0.32 -4.65 -7.44
C MET A 75 1.05 -5.51 -6.39
N GLU A 76 0.91 -6.83 -6.49
CA GLU A 76 1.54 -7.82 -5.60
C GLU A 76 3.07 -7.69 -5.63
N TYR A 77 3.66 -7.40 -6.79
CA TYR A 77 5.12 -7.19 -6.89
C TYR A 77 5.58 -5.87 -6.27
N GLY A 78 4.76 -4.82 -6.35
CA GLY A 78 5.02 -3.58 -5.60
C GLY A 78 4.96 -3.79 -4.09
N ILE A 79 3.94 -4.51 -3.61
CA ILE A 79 3.78 -4.90 -2.20
C ILE A 79 4.94 -5.79 -1.75
N ARG A 80 5.34 -6.76 -2.58
CA ARG A 80 6.51 -7.61 -2.34
C ARG A 80 7.77 -6.77 -2.16
N ALA A 81 7.97 -5.75 -2.99
CA ALA A 81 9.15 -4.89 -2.91
C ALA A 81 9.19 -4.14 -1.57
N ILE A 82 8.06 -3.62 -1.09
CA ILE A 82 7.96 -3.03 0.27
C ILE A 82 8.41 -4.07 1.31
N GLY A 83 7.82 -5.27 1.29
CA GLY A 83 8.15 -6.32 2.26
C GLY A 83 9.63 -6.70 2.26
N LYS A 84 10.26 -6.84 1.08
CA LYS A 84 11.70 -7.12 0.97
C LYS A 84 12.57 -5.98 1.50
N ILE A 85 12.17 -4.71 1.33
CA ILE A 85 12.88 -3.56 1.92
C ILE A 85 12.81 -3.63 3.45
N LEU A 86 11.62 -3.85 4.02
CA LEU A 86 11.43 -3.93 5.47
C LEU A 86 12.23 -5.07 6.11
N ARG A 87 12.23 -6.23 5.47
CA ARG A 87 13.11 -7.35 5.86
C ARG A 87 14.59 -6.99 5.78
N THR A 88 15.00 -6.26 4.76
CA THR A 88 16.39 -5.76 4.66
C THR A 88 16.73 -4.79 5.80
N TYR A 89 15.80 -3.91 6.16
CA TYR A 89 15.97 -2.97 7.28
C TYR A 89 16.23 -3.71 8.60
N GLN A 90 15.47 -4.76 8.89
CA GLN A 90 15.72 -5.56 10.09
C GLN A 90 16.97 -6.43 9.96
N ASN A 91 17.07 -7.24 8.91
CA ASN A 91 18.09 -8.29 8.80
C ASN A 91 19.50 -7.76 8.52
N THR A 92 19.61 -6.60 7.86
CA THR A 92 20.92 -6.00 7.51
C THR A 92 21.26 -4.79 8.37
N HIS A 93 20.27 -3.98 8.77
CA HIS A 93 20.51 -2.74 9.51
C HIS A 93 20.11 -2.82 10.99
N GLY A 94 19.54 -3.94 11.44
CA GLY A 94 19.18 -4.16 12.84
C GLY A 94 18.04 -3.28 13.33
N LEU A 95 17.19 -2.76 12.44
CA LEU A 95 16.04 -1.95 12.81
C LEU A 95 14.92 -2.84 13.34
N ARG A 96 14.56 -2.65 14.61
CA ARG A 96 13.67 -3.54 15.36
C ARG A 96 12.39 -2.87 15.84
N THR A 97 12.18 -1.58 15.62
CA THR A 97 10.96 -0.90 16.05
C THR A 97 10.24 -0.23 14.89
N VAL A 98 8.94 0.05 15.06
CA VAL A 98 8.16 0.81 14.06
C VAL A 98 8.80 2.18 13.84
N ALA A 99 9.21 2.87 14.90
CA ALA A 99 9.88 4.16 14.82
C ALA A 99 11.11 4.12 13.91
N GLN A 100 12.03 3.19 14.16
CA GLN A 100 13.26 3.05 13.37
C GLN A 100 12.99 2.73 11.89
N ILE A 101 12.04 1.82 11.63
CA ILE A 101 11.68 1.42 10.27
C ILE A 101 11.11 2.59 9.49
N ILE A 102 10.17 3.34 10.09
CA ILE A 102 9.51 4.46 9.43
C ILE A 102 10.43 5.67 9.29
N GLU A 103 11.30 5.95 10.26
CA GLU A 103 12.33 6.99 10.13
C GLU A 103 13.29 6.71 8.98
N ARG A 104 13.63 5.45 8.74
CA ARG A 104 14.42 5.07 7.57
C ARG A 104 13.63 5.12 6.27
N TRP A 105 12.35 4.74 6.30
CA TRP A 105 11.48 4.76 5.12
C TRP A 105 11.17 6.18 4.64
N ALA A 106 10.82 7.06 5.58
CA ALA A 106 10.46 8.45 5.34
C ALA A 106 11.16 9.36 6.37
N PRO A 107 12.44 9.69 6.15
CA PRO A 107 13.19 10.58 7.03
C PRO A 107 12.48 11.92 7.19
N ALA A 108 12.51 12.47 8.39
CA ALA A 108 11.87 13.75 8.65
C ALA A 108 12.56 14.87 7.86
N SER A 109 11.76 15.76 7.25
CA SER A 109 12.24 17.09 6.84
C SER A 109 12.37 18.00 8.06
N GLU A 110 12.90 19.22 7.89
CA GLU A 110 13.34 20.17 8.95
C GLU A 110 12.51 20.25 10.24
N ASN A 111 11.21 19.92 10.21
CA ASN A 111 10.30 20.09 11.34
C ASN A 111 9.85 18.80 12.06
N GLY A 112 10.28 17.59 11.65
CA GLY A 112 10.10 16.33 12.43
C GLY A 112 8.67 15.76 12.56
N SER A 113 7.65 16.63 12.59
CA SER A 113 6.26 16.31 12.97
C SER A 113 5.54 15.36 12.00
N ILE A 114 5.89 15.38 10.71
CA ILE A 114 5.30 14.50 9.70
C ILE A 114 5.65 13.03 9.98
N THR A 115 6.90 12.76 10.36
CA THR A 115 7.36 11.40 10.66
C THR A 115 6.77 10.88 11.97
N ALA A 116 6.57 11.73 12.98
CA ALA A 116 5.94 11.31 14.23
C ALA A 116 4.50 10.79 14.03
N ALA A 117 3.67 11.52 13.28
CA ALA A 117 2.31 11.08 12.98
C ALA A 117 2.28 9.80 12.13
N TYR A 118 3.26 9.63 11.23
CA TYR A 118 3.40 8.41 10.44
C TYR A 118 3.72 7.21 11.35
N ILE A 119 4.70 7.35 12.25
CA ILE A 119 5.05 6.31 13.23
C ILE A 119 3.82 5.92 14.06
N ASP A 120 3.06 6.90 14.57
CA ASP A 120 1.88 6.62 15.41
C ASP A 120 0.79 5.88 14.64
N ASN A 121 0.52 6.32 13.40
CA ASN A 121 -0.46 5.67 12.54
C ASN A 121 -0.07 4.22 12.21
N VAL A 122 1.21 3.95 11.95
CA VAL A 122 1.69 2.59 11.65
C VAL A 122 1.69 1.75 12.92
N SER A 123 2.14 2.29 14.05
CA SER A 123 2.17 1.58 15.34
C SER A 123 0.76 1.12 15.74
N ALA A 124 -0.24 2.00 15.58
CA ALA A 124 -1.65 1.66 15.83
C ALA A 124 -2.21 0.58 14.88
N LEU A 125 -1.73 0.52 13.63
CA LEU A 125 -2.14 -0.52 12.67
C LEU A 125 -1.47 -1.86 12.95
N VAL A 126 -0.22 -1.85 13.43
CA VAL A 126 0.52 -3.04 13.82
C VAL A 126 0.06 -3.57 15.19
N GLY A 127 -0.42 -2.69 16.07
CA GLY A 127 -0.90 -3.04 17.41
C GLY A 127 0.21 -3.11 18.46
N VAL A 128 1.27 -2.32 18.30
CA VAL A 128 2.46 -2.30 19.17
C VAL A 128 2.81 -0.87 19.58
N ASP A 129 3.58 -0.70 20.65
CA ASP A 129 4.18 0.59 20.95
C ASP A 129 5.27 0.94 19.92
N ARG A 130 5.47 2.24 19.64
CA ARG A 130 6.40 2.70 18.59
C ARG A 130 7.84 2.24 18.75
N ASP A 131 8.26 2.01 19.98
CA ASP A 131 9.60 1.59 20.39
C ASP A 131 9.65 0.13 20.86
N GLU A 132 8.53 -0.60 20.75
CA GLU A 132 8.48 -2.04 21.00
C GLU A 132 9.27 -2.79 19.93
N GLU A 133 10.00 -3.83 20.33
CA GLU A 133 10.68 -4.70 19.38
C GLU A 133 9.67 -5.55 18.62
N ILE A 134 9.78 -5.54 17.29
CA ILE A 134 8.94 -6.31 16.38
C ILE A 134 9.78 -7.25 15.52
N ASP A 135 9.15 -8.32 15.03
CA ASP A 135 9.74 -9.28 14.10
C ASP A 135 9.07 -9.14 12.73
N VAL A 136 9.81 -8.70 11.71
CA VAL A 136 9.26 -8.54 10.35
C VAL A 136 9.18 -9.86 9.58
N GLU A 137 9.63 -10.96 10.16
CA GLU A 137 9.36 -12.31 9.66
C GLU A 137 8.00 -12.83 10.15
N ASN A 138 7.39 -12.20 11.17
CA ASN A 138 5.99 -12.45 11.53
C ASN A 138 5.06 -11.85 10.46
N PRO A 139 4.22 -12.67 9.77
CA PRO A 139 3.35 -12.20 8.71
C PRO A 139 2.36 -11.12 9.14
N GLU A 140 1.84 -11.15 10.38
CA GLU A 140 0.88 -10.16 10.87
C GLU A 140 1.53 -8.79 11.07
N ILE A 141 2.73 -8.77 11.66
CA ILE A 141 3.53 -7.56 11.83
C ILE A 141 3.88 -6.99 10.46
N LEU A 142 4.39 -7.82 9.54
CA LEU A 142 4.79 -7.36 8.21
C LEU A 142 3.58 -6.86 7.41
N PHE A 143 2.42 -7.52 7.51
CA PHE A 143 1.17 -7.05 6.92
C PHE A 143 0.79 -5.66 7.44
N GLY A 144 0.79 -5.47 8.77
CA GLY A 144 0.45 -4.21 9.41
C GLY A 144 1.37 -3.06 8.97
N LEU A 145 2.68 -3.31 8.92
CA LEU A 145 3.67 -2.35 8.43
C LEU A 145 3.43 -1.97 6.96
N ILE A 146 3.26 -2.97 6.08
CA ILE A 146 3.01 -2.71 4.65
C ILE A 146 1.71 -1.94 4.47
N ARG A 147 0.63 -2.33 5.16
CA ARG A 147 -0.66 -1.64 5.11
C ARG A 147 -0.53 -0.18 5.58
N GLY A 148 0.19 0.05 6.66
CA GLY A 148 0.46 1.38 7.20
C GLY A 148 1.22 2.26 6.21
N ILE A 149 2.25 1.72 5.56
CA ILE A 149 3.01 2.44 4.54
C ILE A 149 2.13 2.82 3.35
N ILE A 150 1.40 1.86 2.80
CA ILE A 150 0.52 2.08 1.64
C ILE A 150 -0.54 3.16 1.95
N ASN A 151 -1.13 3.10 3.15
CA ASN A 151 -2.10 4.08 3.63
C ASN A 151 -1.53 5.49 3.70
N GLN A 152 -0.29 5.64 4.15
CA GLN A 152 0.39 6.94 4.21
C GLN A 152 0.70 7.48 2.81
N GLU A 153 1.19 6.62 1.91
CA GLU A 153 1.66 7.01 0.58
C GLU A 153 0.53 7.37 -0.39
N ASN A 154 -0.64 6.75 -0.25
CA ASN A 154 -1.76 6.91 -1.20
C ASN A 154 -3.03 7.50 -0.57
N GLY A 155 -3.02 7.70 0.75
CA GLY A 155 -4.20 8.01 1.54
C GLY A 155 -5.09 6.78 1.77
N ARG A 156 -5.79 6.74 2.91
CA ARG A 156 -6.62 5.59 3.34
C ARG A 156 -7.73 5.24 2.34
N ALA A 157 -8.41 6.23 1.77
CA ALA A 157 -9.51 6.01 0.83
C ALA A 157 -9.06 5.28 -0.44
N THR A 158 -7.90 5.67 -0.99
CA THR A 158 -7.32 5.02 -2.18
C THR A 158 -6.77 3.65 -1.84
N SER A 159 -6.10 3.53 -0.70
CA SER A 159 -5.49 2.27 -0.25
C SER A 159 -6.53 1.20 0.07
N ALA A 160 -7.75 1.59 0.43
CA ALA A 160 -8.89 0.68 0.60
C ALA A 160 -9.29 -0.06 -0.68
N LEU A 161 -8.87 0.40 -1.86
CA LEU A 161 -9.10 -0.28 -3.14
C LEU A 161 -8.14 -1.47 -3.36
N ILE A 162 -7.02 -1.50 -2.63
CA ILE A 162 -6.14 -2.67 -2.61
C ILE A 162 -6.76 -3.66 -1.64
N GLY A 163 -7.33 -4.73 -2.19
CA GLY A 163 -7.93 -5.81 -1.42
C GLY A 163 -6.90 -6.53 -0.54
N ASP A 164 -7.36 -7.05 0.60
CA ASP A 164 -6.51 -7.78 1.54
C ASP A 164 -5.94 -9.06 0.91
N ASP A 165 -6.62 -9.63 -0.07
CA ASP A 165 -6.14 -10.76 -0.88
C ASP A 165 -4.90 -10.41 -1.72
N VAL A 166 -4.91 -9.24 -2.37
CA VAL A 166 -3.75 -8.71 -3.12
C VAL A 166 -2.60 -8.39 -2.15
N LEU A 167 -2.91 -7.83 -0.99
CA LEU A 167 -1.92 -7.54 0.04
C LEU A 167 -1.28 -8.81 0.62
N ALA A 168 -2.10 -9.82 0.90
CA ALA A 168 -1.64 -11.14 1.34
C ALA A 168 -0.80 -11.84 0.28
N ALA A 169 -1.16 -11.75 -1.01
CA ALA A 169 -0.39 -12.32 -2.10
C ALA A 169 1.00 -11.67 -2.22
N GLY A 170 1.07 -10.34 -2.17
CA GLY A 170 2.35 -9.61 -2.17
C GLY A 170 3.20 -9.89 -0.92
N LEU A 171 2.57 -10.01 0.25
CA LEU A 171 3.21 -10.42 1.50
C LEU A 171 3.82 -11.82 1.38
N ALA A 172 3.07 -12.79 0.85
CA ALA A 172 3.55 -14.16 0.66
C ALA A 172 4.78 -14.20 -0.25
N LEU A 173 4.78 -13.42 -1.33
CA LEU A 173 5.96 -13.26 -2.20
C LEU A 173 7.15 -12.60 -1.49
N ALA A 174 6.92 -11.76 -0.49
CA ALA A 174 7.98 -11.13 0.29
C ALA A 174 8.61 -12.10 1.29
N LEU A 175 7.83 -13.04 1.83
CA LEU A 175 8.28 -14.03 2.81
C LEU A 175 8.92 -15.27 2.17
N ALA A 176 8.51 -15.63 0.95
CA ALA A 176 9.17 -16.63 0.11
C ALA A 176 10.64 -16.27 -0.20
#